data_AF-A0A011ND77-F1
#
_entry.id   AF-A0A011ND77-F1
#
_cell.length_a   1.000
_cell.length_b   1.000
_cell.length_c   1.000
_cell.angle_alpha   90.00
_cell.angle_beta   90.00
_cell.angle_gamma   90.00
#
_symmetry.space_group_name_H-M   'P 1'
#
loop_
_entity.id
_entity.type
_entity.pdbx_description
1 polymer ?
#
loop_
_entity_poly.entity_id
_entity_poly.type
_entity_poly.pdbx_seq_one_letter_code
_entity_poly.pdbx_strand_id
1 'polypeptide(L)'
;MKQALIMAVVATAAIYHNGKHYNIGDEIEVTEAEFNELSIYLEAKDEAVKARQQAQAEAEAQAKAIAEEANAEKQALEQALNDSKAAQAKTEALAAENALRAEEAEAQAAELAQTLKVTEEQLTSLQAELTAKDEEIAKISAELTACKADKSGKGSKAKSEDKTAEA
;
A
#
# COMPACT_ATOMS: atom_id res chain seq x y z
N MET A 1 23.03 -56.14 -63.85
CA MET A 1 22.13 -55.41 -62.92
C MET A 1 22.95 -54.30 -62.29
N LYS A 2 22.47 -53.06 -62.24
CA LYS A 2 23.15 -51.99 -61.51
C LYS A 2 22.93 -52.23 -60.02
N GLN A 3 23.99 -52.47 -59.26
CA GLN A 3 23.91 -52.49 -57.80
C GLN A 3 23.65 -51.06 -57.31
N ALA A 4 22.69 -50.90 -56.40
CA ALA A 4 22.44 -49.62 -55.74
C ALA A 4 23.55 -49.37 -54.71
N LEU A 5 24.15 -48.17 -54.76
CA LEU A 5 25.19 -47.74 -53.83
C LEU A 5 24.56 -46.83 -52.76
N ILE A 6 24.95 -47.06 -51.51
CA ILE A 6 24.60 -46.29 -50.31
C ILE A 6 25.82 -45.48 -49.90
N MET A 7 25.59 -44.20 -49.59
CA MET A 7 26.61 -43.33 -49.03
C MET A 7 26.62 -43.44 -47.51
N ALA A 8 27.73 -43.89 -46.95
CA ALA A 8 27.91 -44.07 -45.51
C ALA A 8 29.11 -43.29 -44.99
N VAL A 9 29.13 -43.06 -43.69
CA VAL A 9 30.26 -42.46 -42.97
C VAL A 9 30.85 -43.51 -42.05
N VAL A 10 32.17 -43.62 -42.03
CA VAL A 10 32.88 -44.49 -41.09
C VAL A 10 32.75 -43.93 -39.68
N ALA A 11 32.12 -44.66 -38.75
CA ALA A 11 31.72 -44.12 -37.45
C ALA A 11 32.56 -44.63 -36.26
N THR A 12 32.88 -45.93 -36.20
CA THR A 12 33.49 -46.53 -34.99
C THR A 12 34.97 -46.90 -35.11
N ALA A 13 35.45 -47.33 -36.29
CA ALA A 13 36.86 -47.67 -36.52
C ALA A 13 37.24 -47.50 -37.99
N ALA A 14 38.53 -47.22 -38.26
CA ALA A 14 39.04 -47.14 -39.62
C ALA A 14 38.88 -48.48 -40.37
N ILE A 15 38.48 -48.42 -41.64
CA ILE A 15 38.16 -49.60 -42.45
C ILE A 15 38.91 -49.57 -43.78
N TYR A 16 39.29 -50.75 -44.26
CA TYR A 16 39.87 -50.93 -45.58
C TYR A 16 38.83 -51.53 -46.51
N HIS A 17 38.51 -50.84 -47.59
CA HIS A 17 37.46 -51.25 -48.52
C HIS A 17 37.79 -50.75 -49.93
N ASN A 18 37.48 -51.55 -50.96
CA ASN A 18 37.79 -51.24 -52.36
C ASN A 18 39.24 -50.79 -52.62
N GLY A 19 40.19 -51.38 -51.89
CA GLY A 19 41.61 -51.07 -52.05
C GLY A 19 42.09 -49.77 -51.40
N LYS A 20 41.25 -49.10 -50.59
CA LYS A 20 41.56 -47.83 -49.92
C LYS A 20 41.26 -47.91 -48.42
N HIS A 21 42.10 -47.26 -47.61
CA HIS A 21 41.83 -47.02 -46.19
C HIS A 21 40.94 -45.78 -46.01
N TYR A 22 39.89 -45.91 -45.22
CA TYR A 22 38.98 -44.86 -44.78
C TYR A 22 39.09 -44.70 -43.27
N ASN A 23 39.32 -43.48 -42.79
CA ASN A 23 39.37 -43.14 -41.37
C ASN A 23 37.97 -42.83 -40.82
N ILE A 24 37.83 -42.77 -39.50
CA ILE A 24 36.59 -42.34 -38.85
C ILE A 24 36.23 -40.92 -39.33
N GLY A 25 35.00 -40.75 -39.81
CA GLY A 25 34.48 -39.52 -40.41
C GLY A 25 34.59 -39.46 -41.94
N ASP A 26 35.32 -40.38 -42.58
CA ASP A 26 35.41 -40.42 -44.04
C ASP A 26 34.12 -40.99 -44.66
N GLU A 27 33.78 -40.48 -45.84
CA GLU A 27 32.65 -40.95 -46.63
C GLU A 27 33.06 -42.13 -47.51
N ILE A 28 32.19 -43.13 -47.57
CA ILE A 28 32.40 -44.34 -48.35
C ILE A 28 31.12 -44.73 -49.07
N GLU A 29 31.24 -45.11 -50.34
CA GLU A 29 30.16 -45.71 -51.11
C GLU A 29 30.25 -47.23 -51.00
N VAL A 30 29.16 -47.85 -50.55
CA VAL A 30 29.06 -49.30 -50.36
C VAL A 30 27.76 -49.79 -50.96
N THR A 31 27.68 -51.06 -51.36
CA THR A 31 26.40 -51.67 -51.72
C THR A 31 25.56 -51.93 -50.48
N GLU A 32 24.26 -52.19 -50.66
CA GLU A 32 23.34 -52.53 -49.56
C GLU A 32 23.78 -53.77 -48.77
N ALA A 33 24.34 -54.77 -49.44
CA ALA A 33 24.87 -55.97 -48.77
C ALA A 33 26.09 -55.64 -47.90
N GLU A 34 27.02 -54.86 -48.44
CA GLU A 34 28.24 -54.43 -47.74
C GLU A 34 27.92 -53.47 -46.59
N PHE A 35 26.93 -52.59 -46.75
CA PHE A 35 26.47 -51.70 -45.68
C PHE A 35 25.91 -52.50 -44.49
N ASN A 36 25.10 -53.53 -44.75
CA ASN A 36 24.57 -54.37 -43.68
C ASN A 36 25.67 -55.18 -42.97
N GLU A 37 26.63 -55.71 -43.73
CA GLU A 37 27.79 -56.44 -43.18
C GLU A 37 28.68 -55.53 -42.33
N LEU A 38 28.84 -54.27 -42.74
CA LEU A 38 29.65 -53.27 -42.06
C LEU A 38 28.84 -52.28 -41.20
N SER A 39 27.59 -52.61 -40.87
CA SER A 39 26.65 -51.72 -40.14
C SER A 39 27.12 -51.31 -38.75
N ILE A 40 28.07 -52.05 -38.17
CA ILE A 40 28.74 -51.70 -36.90
C ILE A 40 29.76 -50.57 -37.09
N TYR A 41 30.35 -50.48 -38.29
CA TYR A 41 31.42 -49.54 -38.64
C TYR A 41 30.93 -48.36 -39.48
N LEU A 42 29.77 -48.49 -40.11
CA LEU A 42 29.20 -47.54 -41.05
C LEU A 42 27.89 -47.01 -40.53
N GLU A 43 27.73 -45.69 -40.64
CA GLU A 43 26.46 -45.01 -40.39
C GLU A 43 25.97 -44.43 -41.72
N ALA A 44 24.70 -44.66 -42.07
CA ALA A 44 24.16 -44.12 -43.32
C ALA A 44 24.21 -42.59 -43.26
N LYS A 45 24.85 -41.95 -44.25
CA LYS A 45 25.10 -40.50 -44.22
C LYS A 45 23.81 -39.71 -44.09
N ASP A 46 22.77 -40.13 -44.82
CA ASP A 46 21.47 -39.47 -44.79
C ASP A 46 20.73 -39.63 -43.45
N GLU A 47 20.87 -40.78 -42.79
CA GLU A 47 20.26 -41.01 -41.47
C GLU A 47 21.02 -40.30 -40.36
N ALA A 48 22.35 -40.33 -40.38
CA ALA A 48 23.21 -39.63 -39.43
C ALA A 48 23.01 -38.10 -39.48
N VAL A 49 22.92 -37.54 -40.69
CA VAL A 49 22.64 -36.10 -40.88
C VAL A 49 21.23 -35.75 -40.43
N LYS A 50 20.21 -36.56 -40.75
CA LYS A 50 18.83 -36.35 -40.29
C LYS A 50 18.70 -36.44 -38.78
N ALA A 51 19.30 -37.45 -38.14
CA ALA A 51 19.29 -37.62 -36.69
C ALA A 51 19.94 -36.43 -35.99
N ARG A 52 21.06 -35.93 -36.53
CA ARG A 52 21.76 -34.76 -35.97
C ARG A 52 20.96 -33.47 -36.15
N GLN A 53 20.30 -33.28 -37.30
CA GLN A 53 19.40 -32.14 -37.52
C GLN A 53 18.17 -32.18 -36.61
N GLN A 54 17.56 -33.35 -36.41
CA GLN A 54 16.43 -33.53 -35.49
C GLN A 54 16.85 -33.27 -34.05
N ALA A 55 17.97 -33.83 -33.59
CA ALA A 55 18.49 -33.59 -32.26
C ALA A 55 18.81 -32.10 -32.02
N GLN A 56 19.34 -31.41 -33.03
CA GLN A 56 19.59 -29.97 -32.93
C GLN A 56 18.28 -29.16 -32.90
N ALA A 57 17.29 -29.49 -33.73
CA ALA A 57 15.99 -28.83 -33.74
C ALA A 57 15.22 -29.04 -32.42
N GLU A 58 15.28 -30.24 -31.85
CA GLU A 58 14.69 -30.54 -30.53
C GLU A 58 15.42 -29.80 -29.41
N ALA A 59 16.76 -29.75 -29.44
CA ALA A 59 17.54 -28.99 -28.47
C ALA A 59 17.23 -27.47 -28.55
N GLU A 60 17.10 -26.91 -29.75
CA GLU A 60 16.70 -25.52 -29.94
C GLU A 60 15.26 -25.25 -29.51
N ALA A 61 14.33 -26.18 -29.77
CA ALA A 61 12.95 -26.07 -29.33
C ALA A 61 12.85 -26.11 -27.78
N GLN A 62 13.59 -27.01 -27.14
CA GLN A 62 13.66 -27.08 -25.68
C GLN A 62 14.30 -25.82 -25.09
N ALA A 63 15.40 -25.34 -25.67
CA ALA A 63 16.04 -24.10 -25.22
C ALA A 63 15.11 -22.89 -25.33
N LYS A 64 14.32 -22.80 -26.42
CA LYS A 64 13.30 -21.75 -26.57
C LYS A 64 12.18 -21.88 -25.55
N ALA A 65 11.67 -23.08 -25.31
CA ALA A 65 10.62 -23.31 -24.32
C ALA A 65 11.07 -22.90 -22.91
N ILE A 66 12.29 -23.28 -22.51
CA ILE A 66 12.87 -22.89 -21.22
C ILE A 66 13.05 -21.37 -21.13
N ALA A 67 13.51 -20.72 -22.21
CA ALA A 67 13.67 -19.27 -22.23
C ALA A 67 12.33 -18.52 -22.14
N GLU A 68 11.29 -19.01 -22.81
CA GLU A 68 9.94 -18.45 -22.74
C GLU A 68 9.33 -18.62 -21.34
N GLU A 69 9.47 -19.80 -20.74
CA GLU A 69 9.01 -20.08 -19.38
C GLU A 69 9.72 -19.19 -18.36
N ALA A 70 11.05 -19.09 -18.43
CA ALA A 70 11.83 -18.22 -17.56
C ALA A 70 11.45 -16.73 -17.71
N ASN A 71 11.13 -16.29 -18.94
CA ASN A 71 10.70 -14.91 -19.16
C ASN A 71 9.28 -14.66 -18.62
N ALA A 72 8.38 -15.64 -18.75
CA ALA A 72 7.04 -15.57 -18.18
C ALA A 72 7.08 -15.55 -16.64
N GLU A 73 7.93 -16.37 -16.02
CA GLU A 73 8.13 -16.38 -14.57
C GLU A 73 8.73 -15.05 -14.09
N LYS A 74 9.73 -14.53 -14.80
CA LYS A 74 10.32 -13.23 -14.48
C LYS A 74 9.27 -12.10 -14.53
N GLN A 75 8.42 -12.07 -15.55
CA GLN A 75 7.35 -11.07 -15.65
C GLN A 75 6.33 -11.21 -14.52
N ALA A 76 5.95 -12.43 -14.17
CA ALA A 76 5.03 -12.69 -13.06
C ALA A 76 5.63 -12.23 -11.71
N LEU A 77 6.92 -12.51 -11.48
CA LEU A 77 7.62 -12.06 -10.27
C LEU A 77 7.77 -10.53 -10.22
N GLU A 78 8.10 -9.88 -11.34
CA GLU A 78 8.18 -8.42 -11.41
C GLU A 78 6.83 -7.77 -11.14
N GLN A 79 5.74 -8.33 -11.68
CA GLN A 79 4.39 -7.84 -11.42
C GLN A 79 4.01 -8.02 -9.94
N ALA A 80 4.24 -9.19 -9.37
CA ALA A 80 3.97 -9.45 -7.95
C ALA A 80 4.79 -8.53 -7.02
N LEU A 81 6.05 -8.24 -7.38
CA LEU A 81 6.89 -7.32 -6.64
C LEU A 81 6.34 -5.89 -6.70
N ASN A 82 5.91 -5.44 -7.86
CA ASN A 82 5.34 -4.10 -8.04
C ASN A 82 4.02 -3.96 -7.29
N ASP A 83 3.15 -4.97 -7.34
CA ASP A 83 1.89 -4.98 -6.59
C ASP A 83 2.14 -4.96 -5.08
N SER A 84 3.13 -5.72 -4.61
CA SER A 84 3.55 -5.73 -3.20
C SER A 84 4.07 -4.37 -2.75
N LYS A 85 4.94 -3.72 -3.55
CA LYS A 85 5.43 -2.36 -3.26
C LYS A 85 4.31 -1.33 -3.25
N ALA A 86 3.38 -1.40 -4.19
CA ALA A 86 2.23 -0.51 -4.25
C ALA A 86 1.33 -0.67 -3.02
N ALA A 87 1.08 -1.92 -2.59
CA ALA A 87 0.33 -2.20 -1.37
C ALA A 87 1.04 -1.64 -0.12
N GLN A 88 2.35 -1.86 0.00
CA GLN A 88 3.14 -1.34 1.12
C GLN A 88 3.12 0.19 1.16
N ALA A 89 3.36 0.85 0.02
CA ALA A 89 3.32 2.31 -0.09
C ALA A 89 1.94 2.87 0.32
N LYS A 90 0.85 2.19 -0.07
CA LYS A 90 -0.51 2.58 0.32
C LYS A 90 -0.72 2.44 1.83
N THR A 91 -0.25 1.36 2.45
CA THR A 91 -0.35 1.19 3.91
C THR A 91 0.47 2.21 4.68
N GLU A 92 1.68 2.52 4.21
CA GLU A 92 2.53 3.55 4.82
C GLU A 92 1.91 4.94 4.68
N ALA A 93 1.34 5.27 3.52
CA ALA A 93 0.64 6.53 3.30
C ALA A 93 -0.58 6.68 4.24
N LEU A 94 -1.38 5.63 4.40
CA LEU A 94 -2.51 5.63 5.33
C LEU A 94 -2.06 5.76 6.78
N ALA A 95 -0.96 5.10 7.17
CA ALA A 95 -0.41 5.23 8.51
C ALA A 95 0.08 6.66 8.78
N ALA A 96 0.76 7.28 7.81
CA ALA A 96 1.22 8.66 7.91
C ALA A 96 0.05 9.66 7.98
N GLU A 97 -0.97 9.49 7.14
CA GLU A 97 -2.18 10.33 7.17
C GLU A 97 -2.92 10.22 8.51
N ASN A 98 -3.07 9.00 9.04
CA ASN A 98 -3.70 8.79 10.33
C ASN A 98 -2.89 9.39 11.49
N ALA A 99 -1.55 9.35 11.42
CA ALA A 99 -0.69 9.98 12.42
C ALA A 99 -0.85 11.50 12.41
N LEU A 100 -0.82 12.13 11.24
CA LEU A 100 -1.07 13.57 11.09
C LEU A 100 -2.46 13.96 11.61
N ARG A 101 -3.48 13.18 11.26
CA ARG A 101 -4.84 13.42 11.74
C ARG A 101 -4.97 13.31 13.26
N ALA A 102 -4.26 12.37 13.87
CA ALA A 102 -4.24 12.21 15.32
C ALA A 102 -3.57 13.40 16.00
N GLU A 103 -2.45 13.88 15.46
CA GLU A 103 -1.76 15.08 15.96
C GLU A 103 -2.63 16.33 15.83
N GLU A 104 -3.28 16.53 14.68
CA GLU A 104 -4.23 17.65 14.47
C GLU A 104 -5.42 17.57 15.45
N ALA A 105 -5.97 16.37 15.68
CA ALA A 105 -7.06 16.19 16.61
C ALA A 105 -6.64 16.47 18.06
N GLU A 106 -5.42 16.09 18.45
CA GLU A 106 -4.86 16.40 19.78
C GLU A 106 -4.65 17.90 19.96
N ALA A 107 -4.11 18.58 18.94
CA ALA A 107 -3.92 20.03 18.95
C ALA A 107 -5.27 20.77 19.08
N GLN A 108 -6.28 20.36 18.30
CA GLN A 108 -7.64 20.92 18.40
C GLN A 108 -8.28 20.67 19.77
N ALA A 109 -8.10 19.47 20.34
CA ALA A 109 -8.60 19.15 21.66
C ALA A 109 -7.95 20.03 22.74
N ALA A 110 -6.65 20.27 22.64
CA ALA A 110 -5.91 21.15 23.55
C ALA A 110 -6.39 22.61 23.45
N GLU A 111 -6.61 23.12 22.23
CA GLU A 111 -7.13 24.48 22.00
C GLU A 111 -8.55 24.65 22.56
N LEU A 112 -9.43 23.66 22.33
CA LEU A 112 -10.78 23.67 22.88
C LEU A 112 -10.76 23.62 24.41
N ALA A 113 -9.89 22.80 25.01
CA ALA A 113 -9.74 22.73 26.46
C ALA A 113 -9.26 24.06 27.06
N GLN A 114 -8.31 24.74 26.41
CA GLN A 114 -7.87 26.07 26.83
C GLN A 114 -9.00 27.09 26.72
N THR A 115 -9.74 27.07 25.62
CA THR A 115 -10.88 27.97 25.40
C THR A 115 -11.94 27.77 26.48
N LEU A 116 -12.30 26.51 26.78
CA LEU A 116 -13.25 26.18 27.84
C LEU A 116 -12.80 26.75 29.18
N LYS A 117 -11.53 26.56 29.55
CA LYS A 117 -10.98 27.10 30.79
C LYS A 117 -11.13 28.63 30.88
N VAL A 118 -10.79 29.35 29.80
CA VAL A 118 -10.95 30.81 29.75
C VAL A 118 -12.43 31.21 29.90
N THR A 119 -13.34 30.49 29.25
CA THR A 119 -14.78 30.79 29.35
C THR A 119 -15.34 30.50 30.75
N GLU A 120 -14.86 29.45 31.43
CA GLU A 120 -15.24 29.14 32.81
C GLU A 120 -14.76 30.22 33.80
N GLU A 121 -13.53 30.71 33.62
CA GLU A 121 -12.99 31.83 34.41
C GLU A 121 -13.80 33.11 34.19
N GLN A 122 -14.15 33.42 32.94
CA GLN A 122 -15.01 34.56 32.59
C GLN A 122 -16.41 34.45 33.20
N LEU A 123 -17.05 33.27 33.13
CA LEU A 123 -18.35 33.03 33.74
C LEU A 123 -18.30 33.24 35.26
N THR A 124 -17.27 32.73 35.91
CA THR A 124 -17.07 32.92 37.35
C THR A 124 -16.92 34.40 37.71
N SER A 125 -16.15 35.15 36.92
CA SER A 125 -15.97 36.61 37.12
C SER A 125 -17.29 37.38 36.93
N LEU A 126 -18.03 37.10 35.86
CA LEU A 126 -19.31 37.76 35.59
C LEU A 126 -20.35 37.43 36.66
N GLN A 127 -20.34 36.21 37.17
CA GLN A 127 -21.24 35.80 38.23
C GLN A 127 -20.92 36.52 39.56
N ALA A 128 -19.64 36.71 39.88
CA ALA A 128 -19.23 37.53 41.01
C ALA A 128 -19.66 39.00 40.86
N GLU A 129 -19.51 39.58 39.66
CA GLU A 129 -19.95 40.94 39.38
C GLU A 129 -21.47 41.11 39.53
N LEU A 130 -22.26 40.14 39.03
CA LEU A 130 -23.72 40.12 39.23
C LEU A 130 -24.09 40.08 40.71
N THR A 131 -23.43 39.23 41.52
CA THR A 131 -23.72 39.18 42.96
C THR A 131 -23.41 40.51 43.66
N ALA A 132 -22.29 41.16 43.31
CA ALA A 132 -21.95 42.46 43.87
C ALA A 132 -22.96 43.56 43.46
N LYS A 133 -23.46 43.51 42.21
CA LYS A 133 -24.49 44.43 41.73
C LYS A 133 -25.83 44.21 42.41
N ASP A 134 -26.22 42.97 42.66
CA ASP A 134 -27.43 42.64 43.40
C ASP A 134 -27.37 43.15 44.85
N GLU A 135 -26.21 43.02 45.52
CA GLU A 135 -25.97 43.61 46.84
C GLU A 135 -26.08 45.14 46.83
N GLU A 136 -25.52 45.81 45.81
CA GLU A 136 -25.61 47.25 45.62
C GLU A 136 -27.07 47.71 45.43
N ILE A 137 -27.84 46.98 44.60
CA ILE A 137 -29.27 47.23 44.38
C ILE A 137 -30.06 47.05 45.68
N ALA A 138 -29.79 45.99 46.45
CA ALA A 138 -30.45 45.75 47.72
C ALA A 138 -30.18 46.89 48.72
N LYS A 139 -28.94 47.38 48.79
CA LYS A 139 -28.56 48.52 49.63
C LYS A 139 -29.27 49.80 49.20
N ILE A 140 -29.22 50.17 47.93
CA ILE A 140 -29.90 51.36 47.41
C ILE A 140 -31.41 51.28 47.65
N SER A 141 -32.00 50.09 47.45
CA SER A 141 -33.43 49.85 47.69
C SER A 141 -33.80 50.05 49.18
N ALA A 142 -32.95 49.59 50.10
CA ALA A 142 -33.13 49.83 51.54
C ALA A 142 -32.99 51.32 51.89
N GLU A 143 -32.01 52.03 51.34
CA GLU A 143 -31.83 53.47 51.54
C GLU A 143 -33.03 54.27 51.02
N LEU A 144 -33.58 53.89 49.85
CA LEU A 144 -34.77 54.52 49.27
C LEU A 144 -36.03 54.30 50.12
N THR A 145 -36.20 53.11 50.71
CA THR A 145 -37.35 52.85 51.60
C THR A 145 -37.24 53.64 52.91
N ALA A 146 -36.04 53.71 53.50
CA ALA A 146 -35.77 54.53 54.68
C ALA A 146 -36.02 56.03 54.41
N CYS A 147 -35.49 56.57 53.30
CA CYS A 147 -35.72 57.97 52.92
C CYS A 147 -37.20 58.30 52.66
N LYS A 148 -37.99 57.35 52.15
CA LYS A 148 -39.45 57.53 51.99
C LYS A 148 -40.17 57.57 53.34
N ALA A 149 -39.77 56.76 54.30
CA ALA A 149 -40.33 56.77 55.66
C ALA A 149 -40.02 58.09 56.40
N ASP A 150 -38.82 58.65 56.25
CA ASP A 150 -38.45 59.91 56.90
C ASP A 150 -39.19 61.13 56.31
N LYS A 151 -39.57 61.08 55.03
CA LYS A 151 -40.36 62.14 54.38
C LYS A 151 -41.85 62.09 54.74
N SER A 152 -42.41 60.92 55.06
CA SER A 152 -43.81 60.81 55.54
C SER A 152 -43.97 61.16 57.02
N GLY A 153 -42.89 61.11 57.82
CA GLY A 153 -42.89 61.48 59.24
C GLY A 153 -42.90 62.98 59.56
N LYS A 154 -42.59 63.86 58.60
CA LYS A 154 -42.60 65.34 58.79
C LYS A 154 -43.94 66.01 58.44
N GLY A 155 -45.02 65.24 58.27
CA GLY A 155 -46.36 65.75 57.98
C GLY A 155 -47.33 65.85 59.16
N SER A 156 -47.02 65.31 60.35
CA SER A 156 -48.01 65.20 61.43
C SER A 156 -47.50 65.55 62.84
N LYS A 157 -47.23 66.84 63.10
CA LYS A 157 -47.50 67.41 64.43
C LYS A 157 -47.52 68.95 64.45
N ALA A 158 -48.72 69.49 64.29
CA ALA A 158 -49.19 70.66 65.03
C ALA A 158 -50.68 70.41 65.32
N LYS A 159 -51.28 70.59 66.50
CA LYS A 159 -50.89 70.81 67.90
C LYS A 159 -52.23 70.76 68.65
N SER A 160 -52.27 70.09 69.82
CA SER A 160 -53.17 70.28 70.99
C SER A 160 -54.69 70.47 70.75
N GLU A 161 -55.56 69.54 71.15
CA GLU A 161 -56.15 69.47 72.52
C GLU A 161 -56.51 70.84 73.11
N ASP A 162 -57.79 71.15 73.31
CA ASP A 162 -58.44 71.07 74.64
C ASP A 162 -59.92 71.56 74.62
N LYS A 163 -60.78 70.69 75.17
CA LYS A 163 -62.04 70.87 75.92
C LYS A 163 -63.14 71.91 75.63
N THR A 164 -64.36 71.34 75.65
CA THR A 164 -65.63 71.78 76.30
C THR A 164 -66.33 73.05 75.83
N ALA A 165 -67.57 72.92 75.34
CA ALA A 165 -68.79 73.07 76.16
C ALA A 165 -70.04 73.21 75.26
N GLU A 166 -70.96 72.26 75.42
CA GLU A 166 -72.40 72.44 75.61
C GLU A 166 -73.09 73.73 75.08
N ALA A 167 -73.94 73.58 74.06
CA ALA A 167 -75.35 74.02 73.99
C ALA A 167 -75.92 73.76 72.59
#